data_AF-A0A1A7Z400-F1
#
_entry.id   AF-A0A1A7Z400-F1
#
_cell.length_a   1.000
_cell.length_b   1.000
_cell.length_c   1.000
_cell.angle_alpha   90.00
_cell.angle_beta   90.00
_cell.angle_gamma   90.00
#
_symmetry.space_group_name_H-M   'P 1'
#
loop_
_entity.id
_entity.type
_entity.pdbx_description
1 polymer ?
#
loop_
_entity_poly.entity_id
_entity_poly.type
_entity_poly.pdbx_seq_one_letter_code
_entity_poly.pdbx_strand_id
1 'polypeptide(L)' 'LPLFPLITKPTRMNVHSSTIIDNIFASGGKNRSGIVMTDISDHLPIFTVYKNDQTKNQPETDKPIRDMLGLKIKM' A
#
# COMPACT_ATOMS: atom_id res chain seq x y z
N LEU A 1 13.05 5.45 7.62
CA LEU A 1 11.70 5.96 8.00
C LEU A 1 11.14 5.07 9.12
N PRO A 2 10.44 5.62 10.12
CA PRO A 2 9.83 4.83 11.19
C PRO A 2 8.73 3.90 10.65
N LEU A 3 8.57 2.74 11.29
CA LEU A 3 7.52 1.77 11.02
C LEU A 3 6.38 1.93 12.04
N PHE A 4 5.14 1.94 11.58
CA PHE A 4 3.96 2.05 12.43
C PHE A 4 3.13 0.76 12.37
N PRO A 5 2.60 0.26 13.50
CA PRO A 5 1.72 -0.90 13.51
C PRO A 5 0.39 -0.57 12.83
N LEU A 6 -0.02 -1.42 11.89
CA LEU A 6 -1.30 -1.30 11.18
C LEU A 6 -2.42 -2.15 11.78
N ILE A 7 -2.07 -3.17 12.56
CA ILE A 7 -3.01 -4.00 13.32
C ILE A 7 -2.83 -3.64 14.80
N THR A 8 -3.92 -3.30 15.47
CA THR A 8 -3.94 -2.89 16.88
C THR A 8 -5.01 -3.61 17.69
N LYS A 9 -5.76 -4.50 17.05
CA LYS A 9 -6.80 -5.33 17.67
C LYS A 9 -6.30 -6.78 17.82
N PRO A 10 -6.86 -7.56 18.75
CA PRO A 10 -6.51 -8.96 18.90
C PRO A 10 -6.71 -9.76 17.62
N THR A 11 -5.72 -10.59 17.30
CA THR A 11 -5.69 -11.45 16.11
C THR A 11 -5.87 -12.92 16.48
N ARG A 12 -5.61 -13.29 17.73
CA ARG A 12 -5.91 -14.62 18.27
C ARG A 12 -6.97 -14.51 19.36
N MET A 13 -7.99 -15.36 19.30
CA MET A 13 -9.06 -15.46 20.29
C MET A 13 -9.19 -16.90 20.77
N ASN A 14 -9.05 -17.09 22.06
CA ASN A 14 -9.39 -18.34 22.73
C ASN A 14 -10.52 -18.09 23.74
N VAL A 15 -10.96 -19.14 24.44
CA VAL A 15 -12.09 -19.06 25.39
C VAL A 15 -11.84 -18.08 26.55
N HIS A 16 -10.58 -17.79 26.88
CA HIS A 16 -10.19 -17.04 28.09
C HIS A 16 -9.51 -15.70 27.80
N SER A 17 -9.03 -15.48 26.57
CA SER A 17 -8.29 -14.27 26.21
C SER A 17 -8.32 -13.96 24.72
N SER A 18 -8.06 -12.69 24.42
CA SER A 18 -7.82 -12.19 23.07
C SER A 18 -6.47 -11.49 23.05
N THR A 19 -5.57 -11.93 22.18
CA THR A 19 -4.19 -11.42 22.10
C THR A 19 -3.86 -10.93 20.70
N ILE A 20 -3.06 -9.88 20.60
CA ILE A 20 -2.48 -9.40 19.34
C ILE A 20 -1.10 -10.04 19.17
N ILE A 21 -0.99 -11.06 18.31
CA ILE A 21 0.28 -11.76 18.04
C ILE A 21 0.72 -11.67 16.58
N ASP A 22 -0.17 -11.18 15.70
CA ASP A 22 0.08 -11.05 14.27
C ASP A 22 0.17 -9.57 13.93
N ASN A 23 1.30 -9.19 13.34
CA ASN A 23 1.66 -7.80 13.16
C ASN A 23 1.95 -7.49 11.70
N ILE A 24 1.40 -6.37 11.23
CA ILE A 24 1.80 -5.73 9.97
C ILE A 24 2.31 -4.34 10.32
N PHE A 25 3.53 -4.04 9.87
CA PHE A 25 4.14 -2.73 10.01
C PHE A 25 4.36 -2.10 8.65
N ALA A 26 4.10 -0.80 8.54
CA ALA A 26 4.37 -0.05 7.31
C ALA A 26 4.96 1.33 7.61
N SER A 27 5.77 1.82 6.68
CA SER A 27 6.33 3.17 6.71
C SER A 27 5.55 4.06 5.73
N GLY A 28 4.82 5.05 6.25
CA GLY A 28 4.14 6.04 5.43
C GLY A 28 2.98 5.50 4.56
N GLY A 29 2.26 6.43 3.94
CA GLY A 29 1.13 6.13 3.05
C GLY A 29 -0.20 5.89 3.78
N LYS A 30 -1.31 6.06 3.04
CA LYS A 30 -2.65 5.71 3.51
C LYS A 30 -2.90 4.22 3.24
N ASN A 31 -2.53 3.38 4.19
CA ASN A 31 -2.80 1.94 4.13
C ASN A 31 -4.15 1.64 4.77
N ARG A 32 -4.90 0.68 4.21
CA ARG A 32 -6.10 0.13 4.85
C ARG A 32 -5.80 -1.27 5.35
N SER A 33 -5.81 -1.46 6.65
CA SER A 33 -5.59 -2.75 7.30
C SER A 33 -6.84 -3.23 8.01
N GLY A 34 -6.91 -4.55 8.24
CA GLY A 34 -8.04 -5.15 8.93
C GLY A 34 -7.79 -6.58 9.36
N ILE A 35 -8.76 -7.07 10.14
CA ILE A 35 -8.84 -8.45 10.61
C ILE A 35 -10.09 -9.05 9.97
N VAL A 36 -9.95 -10.24 9.38
CA VAL A 36 -11.07 -11.00 8.82
C VAL A 36 -11.68 -11.83 9.95
N MET A 37 -12.93 -11.56 10.27
CA MET A 37 -13.66 -12.35 11.28
C MET A 37 -14.15 -13.66 10.66
N THR A 38 -13.72 -14.78 11.21
CA THR A 38 -14.03 -16.13 10.71
C THR A 38 -13.89 -17.15 11.85
N ASP A 39 -14.54 -18.31 11.71
CA ASP A 39 -14.57 -19.41 12.68
C ASP A 39 -13.67 -20.59 12.29
N ILE A 40 -12.85 -20.44 11.25
CA ILE A 40 -11.95 -21.51 10.75
C ILE A 40 -10.78 -21.82 11.70
N SER A 41 -10.41 -20.88 12.58
CA SER A 41 -9.21 -20.96 13.42
C SER A 41 -9.34 -20.02 14.63
N ASP A 42 -8.62 -20.32 15.71
CA ASP A 42 -8.45 -19.40 16.86
C ASP A 42 -7.58 -18.18 16.50
N HIS A 43 -6.86 -18.23 15.38
CA HIS A 43 -6.14 -17.12 14.78
C HIS A 43 -6.90 -16.57 13.56
N LEU A 44 -7.33 -15.30 13.67
CA LEU A 44 -8.01 -14.51 12.65
C LEU A 44 -7.02 -13.99 11.59
N PRO A 45 -7.28 -14.21 10.28
CA PRO A 45 -6.45 -13.66 9.21
C PRO A 45 -6.39 -12.13 9.26
N ILE A 46 -5.20 -11.57 9.02
CA ILE A 46 -4.98 -10.12 8.93
C ILE A 46 -4.55 -9.72 7.52
N PHE A 47 -4.89 -8.50 7.12
CA PHE A 47 -4.53 -7.97 5.80
C PHE A 47 -4.18 -6.49 5.84
N THR A 48 -3.47 -6.05 4.80
CA THR A 48 -3.26 -4.64 4.47
C THR A 48 -3.40 -4.44 2.97
N VAL A 49 -4.05 -3.35 2.58
CA VAL A 49 -4.16 -2.88 1.20
C VAL A 49 -3.31 -1.62 1.09
N TYR A 50 -2.29 -1.71 0.25
CA TYR A 50 -1.44 -0.57 -0.10
C TYR A 50 -1.75 -0.12 -1.52
N LYS A 51 -1.73 1.19 -1.74
CA LYS A 51 -1.85 1.75 -3.08
C LYS A 51 -0.50 1.60 -3.77
N ASN A 52 -0.45 0.80 -4.83
CA ASN A 52 0.74 0.69 -5.64
C ASN A 52 0.78 1.86 -6.63
N ASP A 53 1.27 3.01 -6.17
CA ASP A 53 1.59 4.15 -7.05
C ASP A 53 2.90 3.83 -7.79
N GLN A 54 2.87 2.80 -8.63
CA GLN A 54 3.84 2.70 -9.70
C GLN A 54 3.56 3.91 -10.58
N THR A 55 4.37 4.96 -10.42
CA THR A 55 4.50 5.95 -11.48
C THR A 55 4.78 5.14 -12.72
N LYS A 56 3.82 5.11 -13.66
CA LYS A 56 4.14 4.65 -15.00
C LYS A 56 5.31 5.54 -15.39
N ASN A 57 6.53 5.02 -15.34
CA ASN A 57 7.62 5.53 -16.12
C ASN A 57 7.14 5.29 -17.55
N GLN A 58 6.30 6.19 -18.07
CA GLN A 58 6.27 6.39 -19.49
C GLN A 58 7.73 6.66 -19.80
N PRO A 59 8.41 5.83 -20.62
CA PRO A 59 9.59 6.34 -21.28
C PRO A 59 9.15 7.69 -21.85
N GLU A 60 9.91 8.75 -21.58
CA GLU A 60 9.72 10.00 -22.28
C GLU A 60 9.89 9.65 -23.76
N THR A 61 8.79 9.30 -24.42
CA THR A 61 8.76 9.04 -25.85
C THR A 61 8.98 10.40 -26.46
N ASP A 62 10.24 10.64 -26.82
CA ASP A 62 10.69 11.53 -27.86
C ASP A 62 9.74 12.71 -28.05
N LYS A 63 9.87 13.74 -27.20
CA LYS A 63 9.47 15.08 -27.68
C LYS A 63 10.26 15.28 -28.96
N PRO A 64 9.62 15.41 -30.14
CA PRO A 64 10.36 15.62 -31.36
C PRO A 64 11.19 16.89 -31.15
N ILE A 65 12.49 16.81 -31.43
CA ILE A 65 13.49 17.89 -31.26
C ILE A 65 12.99 19.24 -31.84
N ARG A 66 12.04 19.18 -32.77
CA ARG A 66 11.30 20.32 -33.35
C ARG A 66 10.66 21.26 -32.32
N ASP A 67 10.26 20.79 -31.14
CA ASP A 67 9.67 21.66 -30.11
C ASP A 67 10.73 22.33 -29.20
N MET A 68 11.96 21.78 -29.16
CA MET A 68 13.06 22.32 -28.35
C MET A 68 13.86 23.41 -29.09
N LEU A 69 13.90 23.34 -30.42
CA LEU A 69 14.40 24.40 -31.28
C LEU A 69 13.19 25.16 -31.80
N GLY A 70 12.87 26.33 -31.23
CA GLY A 70 11.68 27.16 -31.51
C GLY A 70 11.54 27.66 -32.97
N LEU A 71 11.52 26.76 -33.94
CA LEU A 71 11.36 27.04 -35.34
C LEU A 71 9.86 27.09 -35.65
N LYS A 72 9.25 28.24 -35.36
CA LYS A 72 7.93 28.58 -35.91
C LYS A 72 8.08 28.76 -37.43
N ILE A 73 7.83 27.69 -38.18
CA ILE A 73 7.60 27.81 -39.62
C ILE A 73 6.23 28.48 -39.77
N LYS A 74 6.27 29.77 -40.13
CA LYS A 74 5.10 30.57 -40.46
C LYS A 74 4.71 30.22 -41.89
N MET A 75 3.54 29.61 -42.08
CA MET A 75 2.88 29.46 -43.38
C MET A 75 2.13 30.74 -43.72
#